data_AF-A0A3C0WJY9-F1
#
_entry.id   AF-A0A3C0WJY9-F1
#
_cell.length_a   1.000
_cell.length_b   1.000
_cell.length_c   1.000
_cell.angle_alpha   90.00
_cell.angle_beta   90.00
_cell.angle_gamma   90.00
#
_symmetry.space_group_name_H-M   'P 1'
#
loop_
_entity.id
_entity.type
_entity.pdbx_description
1 polymer ?
#
loop_
_entity_poly.entity_id
_entity_poly.type
_entity_poly.pdbx_seq_one_letter_code
_entity_poly.pdbx_strand_id
1 'polypeptide(L)'
;MISSSTLIVYAAIGIITGAVVNWAIYRLAWNKREIGPWSPVPESVNQRPALARIPILGWLLLRSESSVHGSGFWIRPVLIECCMGLFFAFFANWKADQLAEITIDGTISHSILVWQTIAHLTLVTLLVAATFVDFDEQTIPDEITVAGVIAGLAFAVAGPGVELWTPQFGEASGTATRLGFIDEADWPESFGSLRGMLIAMAIIGCWGLASMPKLCTLKYGFRRGVQYLIASVIRPRRKSLPKGMPRRRKPFPISTA
;
A
#
# COMPACT_ATOMS: atom_id res chain seq x y z
N MET A 1 -6.02 12.57 24.55
CA MET A 1 -5.10 11.44 24.74
C MET A 1 -5.78 10.25 25.40
N ILE A 2 -5.74 9.09 24.75
CA ILE A 2 -6.27 7.81 25.26
C ILE A 2 -5.33 7.17 26.30
N SER A 3 -5.84 6.26 27.13
CA SER A 3 -5.04 5.60 28.16
C SER A 3 -3.90 4.77 27.56
N SER A 4 -2.78 4.67 28.28
CA SER A 4 -1.64 3.85 27.87
C SER A 4 -2.02 2.38 27.64
N SER A 5 -2.97 1.85 28.42
CA SER A 5 -3.50 0.49 28.23
C SER A 5 -4.22 0.32 26.88
N THR A 6 -5.00 1.33 26.47
CA THR A 6 -5.70 1.32 25.18
C THR A 6 -4.70 1.35 24.02
N LEU A 7 -3.64 2.16 24.13
CA LEU A 7 -2.57 2.21 23.12
C LEU A 7 -1.86 0.87 22.95
N ILE A 8 -1.58 0.17 24.05
CA ILE A 8 -0.97 -1.16 24.02
C ILE A 8 -1.89 -2.16 23.30
N VAL A 9 -3.20 -2.09 23.52
CA VAL A 9 -4.17 -2.95 22.82
C VAL A 9 -4.14 -2.68 21.31
N TYR A 10 -4.20 -1.42 20.88
CA TYR A 10 -4.10 -1.07 19.45
C TYR A 10 -2.76 -1.47 18.84
N ALA A 11 -1.64 -1.31 19.59
CA ALA A 11 -0.34 -1.76 19.14
C ALA A 11 -0.30 -3.29 18.94
N ALA A 12 -0.87 -4.06 19.88
CA ALA A 12 -0.95 -5.51 19.77
C ALA A 12 -1.81 -5.94 18.58
N ILE A 13 -2.95 -5.30 18.35
CA ILE A 13 -3.80 -5.54 17.17
C ILE A 13 -3.02 -5.21 15.89
N GLY A 14 -2.30 -4.09 15.85
CA GLY A 14 -1.46 -3.71 14.71
C GLY A 14 -0.35 -4.72 14.43
N ILE A 15 0.32 -5.23 15.46
CA ILE A 15 1.35 -6.28 15.34
C ILE A 15 0.74 -7.58 14.76
N ILE A 16 -0.40 -8.02 15.29
CA ILE A 16 -1.11 -9.22 14.78
C ILE A 16 -1.51 -9.02 13.32
N THR A 17 -2.05 -7.83 13.00
CA THR A 17 -2.46 -7.48 11.64
C THR A 17 -1.24 -7.40 10.70
N GLY A 18 -0.09 -6.94 11.18
CA GLY A 18 1.18 -6.99 10.46
C GLY A 18 1.62 -8.41 10.12
N ALA A 19 1.36 -9.40 10.99
CA ALA A 19 1.63 -10.80 10.66
C ALA A 19 0.70 -11.33 9.57
N VAL A 20 -0.56 -10.90 9.55
CA VAL A 20 -1.50 -11.18 8.45
C VAL A 20 -1.02 -10.54 7.15
N VAL A 21 -0.53 -9.30 7.19
CA VAL A 21 0.07 -8.61 6.04
C VAL A 21 1.27 -9.39 5.51
N ASN A 22 2.20 -9.81 6.38
CA ASN A 22 3.35 -10.63 5.97
C ASN A 22 2.92 -11.94 5.30
N TRP A 23 1.93 -12.62 5.86
CA TRP A 23 1.34 -13.80 5.23
C TRP A 23 0.75 -13.49 3.85
N ALA A 24 -0.03 -12.40 3.74
CA ALA A 24 -0.69 -11.99 2.51
C ALA A 24 0.33 -11.66 1.41
N ILE A 25 1.41 -10.95 1.73
CA ILE A 25 2.49 -10.59 0.79
C ILE A 25 3.03 -11.84 0.08
N TYR A 26 3.34 -12.91 0.83
CA TYR A 26 3.92 -14.11 0.24
C TYR A 26 2.89 -15.03 -0.42
N ARG A 27 1.64 -15.01 0.06
CA ARG A 27 0.58 -15.92 -0.41
C ARG A 27 -0.21 -15.41 -1.61
N LEU A 28 -0.39 -14.09 -1.70
CA LEU A 28 -1.15 -13.41 -2.76
C LEU A 28 -0.24 -12.91 -3.89
N ALA A 29 1.08 -12.96 -3.74
CA ALA A 29 2.01 -12.78 -4.84
C ALA A 29 1.72 -13.78 -5.98
N TRP A 30 1.95 -13.34 -7.21
CA TRP A 30 1.86 -14.17 -8.41
C TRP A 30 2.83 -15.36 -8.30
N ASN A 31 4.09 -15.09 -7.94
CA ASN A 31 5.05 -16.13 -7.60
C ASN A 31 5.03 -16.38 -6.10
N LYS A 32 4.05 -17.18 -5.67
CA LYS A 32 3.85 -17.56 -4.27
C LYS A 32 5.15 -18.07 -3.65
N ARG A 33 5.48 -17.55 -2.46
CA ARG A 33 6.68 -17.94 -1.72
C ARG A 33 6.25 -18.60 -0.42
N GLU A 34 6.83 -19.75 -0.10
CA GLU A 34 6.54 -20.47 1.14
C GLU A 34 7.43 -19.97 2.28
N ILE A 35 7.42 -18.67 2.51
CA ILE A 35 8.25 -18.00 3.51
C ILE A 35 7.38 -17.61 4.69
N GLY A 36 7.86 -17.89 5.89
CA GLY A 36 7.30 -17.37 7.13
C GLY A 36 6.69 -18.40 8.08
N PRO A 37 6.29 -17.97 9.29
CA PRO A 37 5.92 -18.83 10.40
C PRO A 37 4.83 -19.87 10.14
N TRP A 38 3.90 -19.52 9.26
CA TRP A 38 2.68 -20.28 8.96
C TRP A 38 2.78 -21.05 7.65
N SER A 39 3.91 -20.93 6.95
CA SER A 39 4.19 -21.67 5.71
C SER A 39 4.64 -23.10 6.03
N PRO A 40 4.56 -24.03 5.07
CA PRO A 40 5.15 -25.36 5.21
C PRO A 40 6.61 -25.28 5.66
N VAL A 41 7.03 -26.24 6.48
CA VAL A 41 8.42 -26.32 6.95
C VAL A 41 9.28 -26.84 5.79
N PRO A 42 10.39 -26.16 5.43
CA PRO A 42 11.30 -26.65 4.40
C PRO A 42 11.88 -28.03 4.76
N GLU A 43 12.14 -28.88 3.77
CA GLU A 43 12.69 -30.23 4.00
C GLU A 43 14.02 -30.24 4.77
N SER A 44 14.80 -29.16 4.67
CA SER A 44 16.07 -28.99 5.39
C SER A 44 15.92 -28.63 6.87
N VAL A 45 14.70 -28.40 7.35
CA VAL A 45 14.39 -27.98 8.72
C VAL A 45 13.49 -29.01 9.38
N ASN A 46 13.91 -29.59 10.51
CA ASN A 46 13.13 -30.64 11.18
C ASN A 46 11.80 -30.12 11.73
N GLN A 47 11.83 -29.03 12.51
CA GLN A 47 10.64 -28.47 13.15
C GLN A 47 10.85 -27.01 13.55
N ARG A 48 9.80 -26.20 13.42
CA ARG A 48 9.76 -24.83 13.97
C ARG A 48 9.21 -24.84 15.40
N PRO A 49 9.80 -24.07 16.33
CA PRO A 49 9.25 -23.95 17.68
C PRO A 49 7.87 -23.30 17.64
N ALA A 50 7.00 -23.61 18.61
CA ALA A 50 5.66 -23.02 18.67
C ALA A 50 5.70 -21.48 18.75
N LEU A 51 6.71 -20.93 19.42
CA LEU A 51 6.96 -19.48 19.51
C LEU A 51 7.30 -18.84 18.16
N ALA A 52 7.67 -19.62 17.14
CA ALA A 52 7.90 -19.10 15.78
C ALA A 52 6.64 -18.44 15.19
N ARG A 53 5.45 -18.75 15.71
CA ARG A 53 4.16 -18.22 15.25
C ARG A 53 3.77 -16.88 15.88
N ILE A 54 4.51 -16.44 16.90
CA ILE A 54 4.25 -15.15 17.54
C ILE A 54 4.83 -14.04 16.65
N PRO A 55 4.10 -12.97 16.33
CA PRO A 55 4.66 -11.83 15.60
C PRO A 55 5.93 -11.29 16.26
N ILE A 56 6.83 -10.74 15.46
CA ILE A 56 8.14 -10.18 15.76
C ILE A 56 9.12 -11.27 16.24
N LEU A 57 8.81 -11.90 17.37
CA LEU A 57 9.60 -12.99 17.94
C LEU A 57 9.76 -14.16 16.96
N GLY A 58 8.70 -14.46 16.22
CA GLY A 58 8.67 -15.57 15.30
C GLY A 58 9.71 -15.47 14.20
N TRP A 59 9.79 -14.30 13.57
CA TRP A 59 10.79 -14.00 12.55
C TRP A 59 12.22 -13.99 13.10
N LEU A 60 12.41 -13.50 14.33
CA LEU A 60 13.71 -13.55 15.00
C LEU A 60 14.15 -15.01 15.27
N LEU A 61 13.22 -15.90 15.59
CA LEU A 61 13.51 -17.33 15.77
C LEU A 61 13.78 -18.02 14.43
N LEU A 62 13.09 -17.62 13.35
CA LEU A 62 13.29 -18.15 12.00
C LEU A 62 14.60 -17.68 11.35
N ARG A 63 15.39 -16.80 11.99
CA ARG A 63 16.69 -16.36 11.46
C ARG A 63 17.64 -17.52 11.12
N SER A 64 17.52 -18.66 11.80
CA SER A 64 18.31 -19.87 11.52
C SER A 64 18.03 -20.45 10.13
N GLU A 65 16.87 -20.16 9.54
CA GLU A 65 16.49 -20.60 8.18
C GLU A 65 17.08 -19.69 7.08
N SER A 66 18.00 -18.79 7.40
CA SER A 66 18.65 -17.88 6.43
C SER A 66 19.41 -18.62 5.32
N SER A 67 19.82 -19.88 5.55
CA SER A 67 20.42 -20.72 4.50
C SER A 67 19.43 -21.13 3.42
N VAL A 68 18.13 -21.18 3.74
CA VAL A 68 17.04 -21.57 2.83
C VAL A 68 16.44 -20.35 2.14
N HIS A 69 16.15 -19.30 2.91
CA HIS A 69 15.40 -18.12 2.42
C HIS A 69 16.28 -16.92 2.07
N GLY A 70 17.59 -17.01 2.29
CA GLY A 70 18.55 -15.94 2.05
C GLY A 70 18.85 -15.12 3.30
N SER A 71 20.01 -14.45 3.27
CA SER A 71 20.47 -13.63 4.39
C SER A 71 19.53 -12.46 4.65
N GLY A 72 19.07 -12.30 5.90
CA GLY A 72 18.27 -11.14 6.31
C GLY A 72 16.80 -11.17 5.88
N PHE A 73 16.29 -12.31 5.39
CA PHE A 73 14.89 -12.44 4.97
C PHE A 73 13.88 -12.08 6.09
N TRP A 74 14.26 -12.26 7.35
CA TRP A 74 13.44 -12.00 8.54
C TRP A 74 13.32 -10.50 8.89
N ILE A 75 14.22 -9.64 8.37
CA ILE A 75 14.28 -8.22 8.76
C ILE A 75 13.03 -7.48 8.29
N ARG A 76 12.67 -7.63 7.01
CA ARG A 76 11.51 -6.95 6.41
C ARG A 76 10.21 -7.29 7.14
N PRO A 77 9.87 -8.58 7.39
CA PRO A 77 8.67 -8.93 8.14
C PRO A 77 8.61 -8.38 9.56
N VAL A 78 9.73 -8.38 10.30
CA VAL A 78 9.81 -7.77 11.64
C VAL A 78 9.50 -6.27 11.58
N LEU A 79 10.09 -5.56 10.61
CA LEU A 79 9.85 -4.13 10.44
C LEU A 79 8.39 -3.85 10.11
N ILE A 80 7.76 -4.64 9.24
CA ILE A 80 6.34 -4.50 8.90
C ILE A 80 5.47 -4.65 10.15
N GLU A 81 5.69 -5.68 10.96
CA GLU A 81 4.92 -5.93 12.17
C GLU A 81 5.09 -4.83 13.22
N CYS A 82 6.33 -4.36 13.44
CA CYS A 82 6.62 -3.24 14.31
C CYS A 82 5.97 -1.94 13.81
N CYS A 83 6.11 -1.62 12.53
CA CYS A 83 5.53 -0.42 11.93
C CYS A 83 4.00 -0.43 11.99
N MET A 84 3.37 -1.58 11.74
CA MET A 84 1.92 -1.73 11.87
C MET A 84 1.46 -1.52 13.31
N GLY A 85 2.16 -2.09 14.30
CA GLY A 85 1.88 -1.85 15.72
C GLY A 85 1.97 -0.37 16.11
N LEU A 86 3.08 0.27 15.75
CA LEU A 86 3.29 1.70 16.02
C LEU A 86 2.24 2.57 15.33
N PHE A 87 1.93 2.28 14.06
CA PHE A 87 0.94 3.02 13.30
C PHE A 87 -0.46 2.90 13.91
N PHE A 88 -0.89 1.70 14.31
CA PHE A 88 -2.21 1.50 14.91
C PHE A 88 -2.36 2.28 16.22
N ALA A 89 -1.35 2.23 17.10
CA ALA A 89 -1.36 2.99 18.35
C ALA A 89 -1.34 4.51 18.09
N PHE A 90 -0.48 4.97 17.17
CA PHE A 90 -0.43 6.37 16.77
C PHE A 90 -1.76 6.86 16.20
N PHE A 91 -2.34 6.11 15.25
CA PHE A 91 -3.58 6.48 14.59
C PHE A 91 -4.76 6.50 15.56
N ALA A 92 -4.83 5.54 16.49
CA ALA A 92 -5.82 5.54 17.55
C ALA A 92 -5.68 6.76 18.47
N ASN A 93 -4.46 7.16 18.83
CA ASN A 93 -4.27 8.37 19.65
C ASN A 93 -4.68 9.62 18.89
N TRP A 94 -4.25 9.75 17.64
CA TRP A 94 -4.60 10.88 16.79
C TRP A 94 -6.12 11.01 16.58
N LYS A 95 -6.82 9.89 16.34
CA LYS A 95 -8.29 9.86 16.26
C LYS A 95 -8.97 10.21 17.59
N ALA A 96 -8.40 9.82 18.71
CA ALA A 96 -8.91 10.20 20.03
C ALA A 96 -8.72 11.69 20.33
N ASP A 97 -7.66 12.32 19.82
CA ASP A 97 -7.47 13.77 19.96
C ASP A 97 -8.46 14.53 19.04
N GLN A 98 -8.74 14.03 17.83
CA GLN A 98 -9.81 14.56 16.98
C GLN A 98 -11.21 14.49 17.64
N LEU A 99 -11.48 13.45 18.44
CA LEU A 99 -12.73 13.33 19.20
C LEU A 99 -12.93 14.48 20.20
N ALA A 100 -11.86 15.09 20.70
CA ALA A 100 -11.94 16.20 21.64
C ALA A 100 -12.33 17.53 20.97
N GLU A 101 -12.17 17.62 19.64
CA GLU A 101 -12.30 18.87 18.88
C GLU A 101 -13.54 18.93 17.98
N ILE A 102 -14.08 17.78 17.58
CA ILE A 102 -15.25 17.74 16.69
C ILE A 102 -16.53 17.70 17.55
N THR A 103 -17.28 18.79 17.54
CA THR A 103 -18.64 18.86 18.07
C THR A 103 -19.58 19.13 16.91
N ILE A 104 -20.25 18.11 16.39
CA ILE A 104 -21.28 18.24 15.36
C ILE A 104 -22.63 18.14 16.06
N ASP A 105 -23.41 19.23 16.12
CA ASP A 105 -24.77 19.28 16.70
C ASP A 105 -24.93 18.54 18.04
N GLY A 106 -23.90 18.60 18.89
CA GLY A 106 -23.90 18.04 20.25
C GLY A 106 -23.91 16.51 20.36
N THR A 107 -23.86 15.73 19.27
CA THR A 107 -23.84 14.26 19.36
C THR A 107 -22.92 13.61 18.32
N ILE A 108 -21.61 13.56 18.59
CA ILE A 108 -20.76 12.52 17.99
C ILE A 108 -20.85 11.30 18.88
N SER A 109 -21.54 10.28 18.41
CA SER A 109 -21.55 9.00 19.11
C SER A 109 -20.16 8.38 19.01
N HIS A 110 -19.59 7.99 20.16
CA HIS A 110 -18.36 7.19 20.25
C HIS A 110 -18.36 5.99 19.27
N SER A 111 -19.54 5.47 18.92
CA SER A 111 -19.72 4.42 17.92
C SER A 111 -19.24 4.79 16.50
N ILE A 112 -19.48 6.02 16.03
CA ILE A 112 -19.11 6.49 14.70
C ILE A 112 -17.59 6.50 14.53
N LEU A 113 -16.88 7.02 15.54
CA LEU A 113 -15.42 7.09 15.52
C LEU A 113 -14.79 5.69 15.52
N VAL A 114 -15.38 4.75 16.27
CA VAL A 114 -14.92 3.36 16.27
C VAL A 114 -15.07 2.74 14.88
N TRP A 115 -16.23 2.90 14.24
CA TRP A 115 -16.46 2.41 12.87
C TRP A 115 -15.50 3.02 11.86
N GLN A 116 -15.31 4.35 11.91
CA GLN A 116 -14.32 5.02 11.07
C GLN A 116 -12.92 4.45 11.31
N THR A 117 -12.51 4.31 12.57
CA THR A 117 -11.17 3.83 12.92
C THR A 117 -10.94 2.43 12.37
N ILE A 118 -11.92 1.53 12.53
CA ILE A 118 -11.86 0.18 11.98
C ILE A 118 -11.72 0.24 10.45
N ALA A 119 -12.57 1.00 9.76
CA ALA A 119 -12.53 1.11 8.31
C ALA A 119 -11.18 1.63 7.78
N HIS A 120 -10.61 2.66 8.43
CA HIS A 120 -9.31 3.21 8.06
C HIS A 120 -8.16 2.24 8.33
N LEU A 121 -8.18 1.55 9.48
CA LEU A 121 -7.16 0.54 9.81
C LEU A 121 -7.23 -0.67 8.88
N THR A 122 -8.43 -1.10 8.46
CA THR A 122 -8.62 -2.11 7.43
C THR A 122 -8.06 -1.63 6.09
N LEU A 123 -8.37 -0.40 5.67
CA LEU A 123 -7.82 0.18 4.44
C LEU A 123 -6.29 0.21 4.47
N VAL A 124 -5.69 0.72 5.54
CA VAL A 124 -4.23 0.77 5.70
C VAL A 124 -3.63 -0.64 5.64
N THR A 125 -4.25 -1.62 6.29
CA THR A 125 -3.80 -3.02 6.25
C THR A 125 -3.73 -3.56 4.83
N LEU A 126 -4.79 -3.34 4.04
CA LEU A 126 -4.85 -3.76 2.64
C LEU A 126 -3.82 -3.01 1.79
N LEU A 127 -3.66 -1.71 2.00
CA LEU A 127 -2.69 -0.88 1.28
C LEU A 127 -1.25 -1.29 1.57
N VAL A 128 -0.92 -1.62 2.83
CA VAL A 128 0.43 -2.09 3.17
C VAL A 128 0.70 -3.43 2.47
N ALA A 129 -0.25 -4.38 2.51
CA ALA A 129 -0.10 -5.64 1.78
C ALA A 129 0.08 -5.41 0.27
N ALA A 130 -0.77 -4.59 -0.36
CA ALA A 130 -0.67 -4.26 -1.78
C ALA A 130 0.67 -3.59 -2.13
N THR A 131 1.12 -2.62 -1.32
CA THR A 131 2.39 -1.89 -1.54
C THR A 131 3.57 -2.84 -1.58
N PHE A 132 3.60 -3.79 -0.66
CA PHE A 132 4.72 -4.72 -0.56
C PHE A 132 4.70 -5.81 -1.62
N VAL A 133 3.53 -6.24 -2.10
CA VAL A 133 3.44 -7.10 -3.29
C VAL A 133 3.85 -6.31 -4.54
N ASP A 134 3.44 -5.05 -4.66
CA ASP A 134 3.82 -4.17 -5.77
C ASP A 134 5.34 -3.89 -5.79
N PHE A 135 5.99 -3.72 -4.64
CA PHE A 135 7.45 -3.62 -4.59
C PHE A 135 8.17 -4.89 -5.06
N ASP A 136 7.59 -6.06 -4.83
CA ASP A 136 8.19 -7.34 -5.19
C ASP A 136 7.95 -7.72 -6.66
N GLU A 137 6.77 -7.43 -7.20
CA GLU A 137 6.31 -7.95 -8.49
C GLU A 137 5.75 -6.88 -9.44
N GLN A 138 5.61 -5.63 -8.98
CA GLN A 138 5.00 -4.51 -9.72
C GLN A 138 3.57 -4.81 -10.19
N THR A 139 2.84 -5.55 -9.35
CA THR A 139 1.46 -5.96 -9.56
C THR A 139 0.68 -5.85 -8.26
N ILE A 140 -0.61 -5.53 -8.35
CA ILE A 140 -1.53 -5.51 -7.22
C ILE A 140 -2.49 -6.71 -7.35
N PRO A 141 -2.55 -7.63 -6.36
CA PRO A 141 -3.46 -8.77 -6.41
C PRO A 141 -4.93 -8.36 -6.40
N ASP A 142 -5.73 -9.01 -7.25
CA ASP A 142 -7.18 -8.78 -7.31
C ASP A 142 -7.87 -9.16 -5.99
N GLU A 143 -7.33 -10.14 -5.26
CA GLU A 143 -7.83 -10.51 -3.93
C GLU A 143 -7.77 -9.36 -2.94
N ILE A 144 -6.80 -8.45 -3.06
CA ILE A 144 -6.69 -7.27 -2.19
C ILE A 144 -7.64 -6.16 -2.66
N THR A 145 -7.69 -5.89 -3.97
CA THR A 145 -8.51 -4.80 -4.52
C THR A 145 -10.01 -5.10 -4.39
N VAL A 146 -10.44 -6.30 -4.78
CA VAL A 146 -11.84 -6.72 -4.71
C VAL A 146 -12.29 -6.82 -3.26
N ALA A 147 -11.49 -7.43 -2.38
CA ALA A 147 -11.82 -7.47 -0.95
C ALA A 147 -11.89 -6.06 -0.33
N GLY A 148 -11.00 -5.16 -0.74
CA GLY A 148 -11.02 -3.76 -0.31
C GLY A 148 -12.28 -3.01 -0.73
N VAL A 149 -12.72 -3.19 -1.98
CA VAL A 149 -13.98 -2.61 -2.48
C VAL A 149 -15.17 -3.16 -1.69
N ILE A 150 -15.25 -4.48 -1.51
CA ILE A 150 -16.34 -5.12 -0.76
C ILE A 150 -16.34 -4.64 0.71
N ALA A 151 -15.18 -4.59 1.36
CA ALA A 151 -15.06 -4.10 2.73
C ALA A 151 -15.47 -2.62 2.85
N GLY A 152 -15.03 -1.77 1.91
CA GLY A 152 -15.41 -0.37 1.87
C GLY A 152 -16.92 -0.17 1.74
N LEU A 153 -17.57 -0.91 0.83
CA LEU A 153 -19.02 -0.89 0.67
C LEU A 153 -19.73 -1.41 1.94
N ALA A 154 -19.22 -2.49 2.54
CA ALA A 154 -19.78 -3.03 3.78
C ALA A 154 -19.70 -2.00 4.93
N PHE A 155 -18.58 -1.30 5.07
CA PHE A 155 -18.44 -0.24 6.06
C PHE A 155 -19.33 0.96 5.77
N ALA A 156 -19.52 1.34 4.49
CA ALA A 156 -20.42 2.41 4.11
C ALA A 156 -21.90 2.08 4.42
N VAL A 157 -22.30 0.81 4.31
CA VAL A 157 -23.66 0.36 4.63
C VAL A 157 -23.85 0.16 6.14
N ALA A 158 -22.87 -0.43 6.82
CA ALA A 158 -23.01 -0.84 8.23
C ALA A 158 -22.59 0.24 9.24
N GLY A 159 -21.67 1.13 8.85
CA GLY A 159 -21.03 2.08 9.74
C GLY A 159 -21.62 3.49 9.61
N PRO A 160 -22.41 3.97 10.59
CA PRO A 160 -22.87 5.36 10.57
C PRO A 160 -21.66 6.30 10.55
N GLY A 161 -21.63 7.24 9.62
CA GLY A 161 -20.58 8.25 9.52
C GLY A 161 -19.19 7.75 9.07
N VAL A 162 -19.05 6.53 8.50
CA VAL A 162 -17.79 6.09 7.84
C VAL A 162 -17.51 6.86 6.54
N GLU A 163 -18.51 7.59 6.06
CA GLU A 163 -18.50 8.41 4.88
C GLU A 163 -17.43 9.51 4.93
N LEU A 164 -17.08 10.06 3.76
CA LEU A 164 -16.11 11.15 3.69
C LEU A 164 -16.71 12.40 4.34
N TRP A 165 -16.05 12.87 5.39
CA TRP A 165 -16.32 14.18 5.99
C TRP A 165 -15.28 15.14 5.44
N THR A 166 -15.72 16.21 4.80
CA THR A 166 -14.80 17.28 4.42
C THR A 166 -14.77 18.35 5.49
N PRO A 167 -13.58 18.79 5.94
CA PRO A 167 -13.49 20.11 6.53
C PRO A 167 -13.89 21.11 5.44
N GLN A 168 -14.82 22.02 5.75
CA GLN A 168 -15.14 23.10 4.84
C GLN A 168 -13.87 23.94 4.65
N PHE A 169 -13.33 23.98 3.42
CA PHE A 169 -12.13 24.74 3.11
C PHE A 169 -12.43 26.23 3.32
N GLY A 170 -11.87 26.84 4.36
CA GLY A 170 -11.97 28.29 4.60
C GLY A 170 -12.77 28.70 5.84
N GLU A 171 -13.50 27.78 6.49
CA GLU A 171 -14.16 28.08 7.76
C GLU A 171 -13.30 27.65 8.95
N ALA A 172 -12.78 28.63 9.68
CA ALA A 172 -12.18 28.41 10.98
C ALA A 172 -13.29 28.15 12.01
N SER A 173 -13.93 26.98 12.02
CA SER A 173 -14.68 26.40 13.17
C SER A 173 -15.44 25.10 12.82
N GLY A 174 -14.84 23.95 13.12
CA GLY A 174 -15.50 22.80 13.80
C GLY A 174 -16.73 22.08 13.20
N THR A 175 -17.34 22.55 12.12
CA THR A 175 -18.53 21.92 11.51
C THR A 175 -18.12 21.12 10.29
N ALA A 176 -17.84 19.83 10.50
CA ALA A 176 -17.66 18.88 9.42
C ALA A 176 -19.03 18.55 8.82
N THR A 177 -19.24 18.87 7.55
CA THR A 177 -20.42 18.45 6.79
C THR A 177 -20.16 17.10 6.13
N ARG A 178 -21.20 16.27 6.07
CA ARG A 178 -21.17 14.99 5.36
C ARG A 178 -21.10 15.30 3.86
N LEU A 179 -20.14 14.72 3.15
CA LEU A 179 -20.09 14.82 1.70
C LEU A 179 -21.21 13.97 1.08
N GLY A 180 -22.23 14.63 0.53
CA GLY A 180 -23.21 14.02 -0.34
C GLY A 180 -22.63 13.60 -1.70
N PHE A 181 -23.34 12.72 -2.40
CA PHE A 181 -22.98 12.32 -3.77
C PHE A 181 -23.07 13.47 -4.79
N ILE A 182 -23.84 14.53 -4.47
CA ILE A 182 -24.12 15.69 -5.32
C ILE A 182 -23.89 16.96 -4.50
N ASP A 183 -22.86 16.98 -3.66
CA ASP A 183 -22.45 18.23 -3.06
C ASP A 183 -21.64 19.01 -4.10
N GLU A 184 -22.07 20.23 -4.39
CA GLU A 184 -21.25 21.21 -5.11
C GLU A 184 -20.07 21.52 -4.21
N ALA A 185 -18.95 20.83 -4.45
CA ALA A 185 -17.71 21.16 -3.79
C ALA A 185 -17.31 22.59 -4.20
N ASP A 186 -17.09 23.45 -3.22
CA ASP A 186 -16.51 24.79 -3.41
C ASP A 186 -15.05 24.65 -3.88
N TRP A 187 -14.87 24.35 -5.16
CA TRP A 187 -13.55 24.30 -5.76
C TRP A 187 -13.01 25.73 -5.89
N PRO A 188 -11.71 25.95 -5.61
CA PRO A 188 -11.12 27.27 -5.79
C PRO A 188 -11.37 27.80 -7.21
N GLU A 189 -11.81 29.04 -7.36
CA GLU A 189 -12.06 29.65 -8.68
C GLU A 189 -10.85 29.54 -9.63
N SER A 190 -9.63 29.47 -9.06
CA SER A 190 -8.39 29.26 -9.79
C SER A 190 -8.36 27.97 -10.62
N PHE A 191 -9.12 26.93 -10.25
CA PHE A 191 -9.20 25.67 -10.99
C PHE A 191 -10.07 25.79 -12.25
N GLY A 192 -11.11 26.63 -12.22
CA GLY A 192 -11.92 26.97 -13.40
C GLY A 192 -11.24 27.94 -14.37
N SER A 193 -10.15 28.58 -13.96
CA SER A 193 -9.38 29.49 -14.82
C SER A 193 -8.62 28.74 -15.92
N LEU A 194 -8.26 29.44 -17.00
CA LEU A 194 -7.38 28.91 -18.06
C LEU A 194 -6.08 28.33 -17.49
N ARG A 195 -5.52 28.96 -16.44
CA ARG A 195 -4.31 28.46 -15.76
C ARG A 195 -4.56 27.11 -15.10
N GLY A 196 -5.68 26.97 -14.38
CA GLY A 196 -6.10 25.70 -13.78
C GLY A 196 -6.28 24.60 -14.83
N MET A 197 -6.94 24.92 -15.93
CA MET A 197 -7.16 23.99 -17.04
C MET A 197 -5.84 23.57 -17.72
N LEU A 198 -4.89 24.49 -17.93
CA LEU A 198 -3.56 24.17 -18.46
C LEU A 198 -2.76 23.28 -17.50
N ILE A 199 -2.86 23.51 -16.19
CA ILE A 199 -2.24 22.66 -15.17
C ILE A 199 -2.86 21.26 -15.20
N ALA A 200 -4.19 21.15 -15.25
CA ALA A 200 -4.88 19.86 -15.34
C ALA A 200 -4.47 19.09 -16.61
N MET A 201 -4.43 19.76 -17.76
CA MET A 201 -3.95 19.17 -19.02
C MET A 201 -2.48 18.75 -18.93
N ALA A 202 -1.62 19.54 -18.27
CA ALA A 202 -0.22 19.19 -18.06
C ALA A 202 -0.08 17.97 -17.15
N ILE A 203 -0.86 17.86 -16.07
CA ILE A 203 -0.87 16.69 -15.17
C ILE A 203 -1.29 15.45 -15.95
N ILE A 204 -2.41 15.50 -16.67
CA ILE A 204 -2.91 14.37 -17.47
C ILE A 204 -1.91 14.00 -18.58
N GLY A 205 -1.32 14.99 -19.25
CA GLY A 205 -0.30 14.79 -20.28
C GLY A 205 0.96 14.15 -19.71
N CYS A 206 1.45 14.63 -18.58
CA CYS A 206 2.59 14.06 -17.85
C CYS A 206 2.31 12.62 -17.41
N TRP A 207 1.11 12.34 -16.91
CA TRP A 207 0.69 10.98 -16.54
C TRP A 207 0.63 10.06 -17.76
N GLY A 208 0.06 10.53 -18.88
CA GLY A 208 0.06 9.80 -20.15
C GLY A 208 1.48 9.46 -20.61
N LEU A 209 2.38 10.44 -20.57
CA LEU A 209 3.80 10.25 -20.89
C LEU A 209 4.52 9.33 -19.89
N ALA A 210 4.10 9.31 -18.62
CA ALA A 210 4.62 8.42 -17.57
C ALA A 210 4.24 6.96 -17.84
N SER A 211 2.97 6.72 -18.18
CA SER A 211 2.40 5.40 -18.45
C SER A 211 2.83 4.80 -19.78
N MET A 212 3.41 5.59 -20.68
CA MET A 212 3.97 5.08 -21.92
C MET A 212 5.15 4.13 -21.64
N PRO A 213 5.17 2.92 -22.25
CA PRO A 213 6.31 2.01 -22.13
C PRO A 213 7.54 2.65 -22.76
N LYS A 214 8.48 3.09 -21.92
CA LYS A 214 9.67 3.85 -22.32
C LYS A 214 10.93 3.28 -21.70
N LEU A 215 12.05 3.41 -22.42
CA LEU A 215 13.35 2.97 -21.93
C LEU A 215 13.94 4.05 -21.00
N CYS A 216 13.84 3.83 -19.70
CA CYS A 216 14.53 4.64 -18.70
C CYS A 216 15.87 3.98 -18.35
N THR A 217 16.99 4.53 -18.84
CA THR A 217 18.33 4.05 -18.46
C THR A 217 19.29 5.19 -18.19
N LEU A 218 19.96 5.13 -17.04
CA LEU A 218 21.04 6.06 -16.67
C LEU A 218 22.43 5.49 -16.98
N LYS A 219 22.51 4.29 -17.56
CA LYS A 219 23.77 3.57 -17.81
C LYS A 219 24.76 4.35 -18.70
N TYR A 220 24.26 5.23 -19.56
CA TYR A 220 25.07 5.98 -20.53
C TYR A 220 25.16 7.49 -20.21
N GLY A 221 24.84 7.87 -18.97
CA GLY A 221 24.74 9.26 -18.52
C GLY A 221 23.38 9.90 -18.83
N PHE A 222 23.06 10.97 -18.09
CA PHE A 222 21.74 11.61 -18.11
C PHE A 222 21.30 12.03 -19.52
N ARG A 223 22.16 12.73 -20.27
CA ARG A 223 21.85 13.24 -21.62
C ARG A 223 21.49 12.11 -22.60
N ARG A 224 22.28 11.02 -22.63
CA ARG A 224 22.00 9.86 -23.51
C ARG A 224 20.78 9.07 -23.02
N GLY A 225 20.58 8.97 -21.70
CA GLY A 225 19.38 8.38 -21.12
C GLY A 225 18.09 9.07 -21.57
N VAL A 226 18.06 10.41 -21.54
CA VAL A 226 16.94 11.21 -22.04
C VAL A 226 16.73 11.00 -23.54
N GLN A 227 17.81 10.99 -24.35
CA GLN A 227 17.71 10.71 -25.78
C GLN A 227 17.11 9.33 -26.07
N TYR A 228 17.51 8.29 -25.32
CA TYR A 228 16.92 6.95 -25.47
C TYR A 228 15.47 6.88 -25.03
N LEU A 229 15.11 7.58 -23.96
CA LEU A 229 13.72 7.68 -23.50
C LEU A 229 12.86 8.28 -24.61
N ILE A 230 13.23 9.44 -25.15
CA ILE A 230 12.49 10.12 -26.23
C ILE A 230 12.42 9.24 -27.49
N ALA A 231 13.55 8.66 -27.90
CA ALA A 231 13.59 7.78 -29.06
C ALA A 231 12.72 6.52 -28.88
N SER A 232 12.57 6.02 -27.66
CA SER A 232 11.73 4.86 -27.37
C SER A 232 10.23 5.16 -27.45
N VAL A 233 9.83 6.39 -27.13
CA VAL A 233 8.43 6.85 -27.21
C VAL A 233 8.03 7.12 -28.65
N ILE A 234 8.89 7.78 -29.44
CA ILE A 234 8.59 8.16 -30.83
C ILE A 234 8.63 6.94 -31.77
N ARG A 235 9.51 5.97 -31.50
CA ARG A 235 9.71 4.85 -32.42
C ARG A 235 8.52 3.89 -32.35
N PRO A 236 7.87 3.54 -33.48
CA PRO A 236 6.78 2.58 -33.49
C PRO A 236 7.26 1.25 -32.88
N ARG A 237 6.38 0.62 -32.08
CA ARG A 237 6.61 -0.70 -31.47
C ARG A 237 7.20 -1.60 -32.55
N ARG A 238 8.41 -2.14 -32.36
CA ARG A 238 8.93 -3.17 -33.27
C ARG A 238 7.85 -4.24 -33.35
N LYS A 239 7.39 -4.56 -34.57
CA LYS A 239 6.49 -5.70 -34.79
C LYS A 239 7.05 -6.86 -33.98
N SER A 240 6.25 -7.41 -33.07
CA SER A 240 6.59 -8.67 -32.44
C SER A 240 6.93 -9.65 -33.57
N LEU A 241 8.00 -10.40 -33.39
CA LEU A 241 8.35 -11.44 -34.35
C LEU A 241 7.11 -12.32 -34.58
N PRO A 242 6.82 -12.73 -35.83
CA PRO A 242 5.73 -13.65 -36.11
C PRO A 242 5.79 -14.86 -35.18
N LYS A 243 4.63 -15.40 -34.80
CA LYS A 243 4.53 -16.59 -33.95
C LYS A 243 5.40 -17.71 -34.56
N GLY A 244 6.42 -18.17 -33.83
CA GLY A 244 7.36 -19.20 -34.30
C GLY A 244 8.69 -18.70 -34.87
N MET A 245 8.88 -17.39 -35.11
CA MET A 245 10.18 -16.88 -35.56
C MET A 245 11.15 -16.78 -34.35
N PRO A 246 12.29 -17.49 -34.37
CA PRO A 246 13.22 -17.48 -33.25
C PRO A 246 13.74 -16.06 -33.01
N ARG A 247 13.73 -15.62 -31.75
CA ARG A 247 14.39 -14.36 -31.38
C ARG A 247 15.86 -14.49 -31.76
N ARG A 248 16.33 -13.67 -32.71
CA ARG A 248 17.76 -13.44 -32.94
C ARG A 248 18.36 -12.81 -31.68
N ARG A 249 18.64 -13.62 -30.66
CA ARG A 249 19.58 -13.27 -29.62
C ARG A 249 20.94 -13.26 -30.33
N LYS A 250 21.58 -12.10 -30.45
CA LYS A 250 23.03 -12.12 -30.71
C LYS A 250 23.62 -13.02 -29.61
N PRO A 251 24.49 -13.99 -29.92
CA PRO A 251 25.14 -14.77 -28.88
C PRO A 251 25.77 -13.75 -27.93
N PHE A 252 25.37 -13.79 -26.66
CA PHE A 252 26.17 -13.13 -25.64
C PHE A 252 27.52 -13.84 -25.72
N PRO A 253 28.62 -13.13 -26.01
CA PRO A 253 29.93 -13.74 -25.83
C PRO A 253 30.01 -14.08 -24.35
N ILE A 254 29.87 -15.37 -24.03
CA ILE A 254 30.27 -15.88 -22.75
C ILE A 254 31.79 -15.73 -22.78
N SER A 255 32.27 -14.63 -22.19
CA SER A 255 33.67 -14.48 -21.85
C SER A 255 33.95 -15.53 -20.79
N THR A 256 34.38 -16.72 -21.20
CA THR A 256 35.13 -17.61 -20.33
C THR A 256 36.50 -16.95 -20.10
N ALA A 257 36.63 -16.29 -18.96
CA ALA A 257 37.89 -15.92 -18.34
C ALA A 257 37.78 -16.31 -16.87
#